data_AF-A0A2P6AQB5-F1
#
_entry.id   AF-A0A2P6AQB5-F1
#
_cell.length_a   1.000
_cell.length_b   1.000
_cell.length_c   1.000
_cell.angle_alpha   90.00
_cell.angle_beta   90.00
_cell.angle_gamma   90.00
#
_symmetry.space_group_name_H-M   'P 1'
#
loop_
_entity.id
_entity.type
_entity.pdbx_description
1 polymer ?
#
loop_
_entity_poly.entity_id
_entity_poly.type
_entity_poly.pdbx_seq_one_letter_code
_entity_poly.pdbx_strand_id
1 'polypeptide(L)'
;MTARHSPRTVIVASLALLFAALAAMLMLRLQLYDPGLSLVADEAGGIRVQAVDRHSVNAGTIARGDRMVAFHTPDGVVAAQDLLLIEEPDVLPDTQAYMGFLSDQQRLHSALAAGRLQAELADGRRLPLLGELPT
;
A
#
# COMPACT_ATOMS: atom_id res chain seq x y z
N MET A 1 -24.09 47.48 5.79
CA MET A 1 -23.31 47.64 4.54
C MET A 1 -23.14 46.28 3.90
N THR A 2 -23.88 45.97 2.84
CA THR A 2 -23.71 44.73 2.06
C THR A 2 -22.62 44.95 1.02
N ALA A 3 -21.47 44.30 1.19
CA ALA A 3 -20.40 44.34 0.20
C ALA A 3 -20.91 43.69 -1.10
N ARG A 4 -21.03 44.47 -2.17
CA ARG A 4 -21.31 43.93 -3.51
C ARG A 4 -20.01 43.31 -4.05
N HIS A 5 -19.92 41.99 -3.98
CA HIS A 5 -18.82 41.27 -4.62
C HIS A 5 -19.01 41.29 -6.13
N SER A 6 -17.94 41.62 -6.88
CA SER A 6 -17.97 41.55 -8.33
C SER A 6 -18.13 40.09 -8.79
N PRO A 7 -18.77 39.82 -9.94
CA PRO A 7 -18.89 38.47 -10.47
C PRO A 7 -17.53 37.78 -10.64
N ARG A 8 -16.49 38.55 -10.97
CA ARG A 8 -15.10 38.05 -11.09
C ARG A 8 -14.56 37.56 -9.75
N THR A 9 -14.78 38.30 -8.66
CA THR A 9 -14.35 37.87 -7.32
C THR A 9 -15.07 36.60 -6.85
N VAL A 10 -16.34 36.44 -7.21
CA VAL A 10 -17.09 35.19 -6.90
C VAL A 10 -16.53 34.02 -7.70
N ILE A 11 -16.28 34.19 -9.00
CA ILE A 11 -15.71 33.13 -9.86
C ILE A 11 -14.33 32.70 -9.36
N VAL A 12 -13.44 33.65 -9.07
CA VAL A 12 -12.09 33.35 -8.58
C VAL A 12 -12.12 32.64 -7.24
N ALA A 13 -12.98 33.09 -6.30
CA ALA A 13 -13.13 32.44 -5.00
C ALA A 13 -13.67 31.00 -5.14
N SER A 14 -14.65 30.78 -6.03
CA SER A 14 -15.20 29.44 -6.28
C SER A 14 -14.18 28.49 -6.90
N LEU A 15 -13.37 28.97 -7.86
CA LEU A 15 -12.30 28.17 -8.46
C LEU A 15 -11.21 27.83 -7.45
N ALA A 16 -10.81 28.79 -6.61
CA ALA A 16 -9.85 28.55 -5.54
C ALA A 16 -10.36 27.52 -4.53
N LEU A 17 -11.65 27.60 -4.16
CA LEU A 17 -12.27 26.64 -3.25
C LEU A 17 -12.35 25.24 -3.87
N LEU A 18 -12.72 25.14 -5.15
CA LEU A 18 -12.74 23.87 -5.89
C LEU A 18 -11.34 23.24 -5.94
N PHE A 19 -10.31 24.04 -6.24
CA PHE A 19 -8.93 23.56 -6.31
C PHE A 19 -8.43 23.10 -4.94
N ALA A 20 -8.74 23.85 -3.88
CA ALA A 20 -8.41 23.46 -2.51
C ALA A 20 -9.11 22.14 -2.10
N ALA A 21 -10.38 21.95 -2.48
CA ALA A 21 -11.10 20.72 -2.21
C ALA A 21 -10.50 19.52 -2.98
N LEU A 22 -10.13 19.72 -4.25
CA LEU A 22 -9.49 18.68 -5.06
C LEU A 22 -8.12 18.30 -4.49
N ALA A 23 -7.32 19.28 -4.11
CA ALA A 23 -6.00 19.08 -3.49
C ALA A 23 -6.12 18.34 -2.15
N ALA A 24 -7.09 18.72 -1.31
CA ALA A 24 -7.35 18.02 -0.05
C ALA A 24 -7.74 16.56 -0.28
N MET A 25 -8.65 16.31 -1.24
CA MET A 25 -9.07 14.95 -1.59
C MET A 25 -7.91 14.10 -2.12
N LEU A 26 -7.02 14.69 -2.94
CA LEU A 26 -5.83 14.02 -3.44
C LEU A 26 -4.85 13.69 -2.30
N MET A 27 -4.61 14.63 -1.38
CA MET A 27 -3.75 14.40 -0.21
C MET A 27 -4.26 13.28 0.69
N LEU A 28 -5.57 13.18 0.89
CA LEU A 28 -6.20 12.06 1.60
C LEU A 28 -6.01 10.71 0.90
N ARG A 29 -5.85 10.70 -0.44
CA ARG A 29 -5.67 9.48 -1.25
C ARG A 29 -4.21 9.06 -1.40
N LEU A 30 -3.27 10.00 -1.31
CA LEU A 30 -1.83 9.75 -1.44
C LEU A 30 -1.19 9.25 -0.14
N GLN A 31 -2.00 8.88 0.85
CA GLN A 31 -1.52 8.20 2.05
C GLN A 31 -0.96 6.83 1.68
N LEU A 32 0.35 6.79 1.45
CA LEU A 32 1.12 5.56 1.31
C LEU A 32 1.14 4.90 2.68
N TYR A 33 0.71 3.65 2.77
CA TYR A 33 0.78 2.89 4.01
C TYR A 33 2.09 2.12 4.03
N ASP A 34 2.94 2.40 5.02
CA ASP A 34 4.20 1.70 5.21
C ASP A 34 4.02 0.64 6.32
N PRO A 35 4.23 -0.66 6.04
CA PRO A 35 4.22 -1.68 7.07
C PRO A 35 5.50 -1.69 7.94
N GLY A 36 6.52 -0.89 7.62
CA GLY A 36 7.79 -0.84 8.34
C GLY A 36 8.62 -2.11 8.16
N LEU A 37 8.49 -2.76 6.99
CA LEU A 37 9.17 -4.01 6.67
C LEU A 37 10.07 -3.83 5.45
N SER A 38 11.32 -4.27 5.56
CA SER A 38 12.20 -4.48 4.41
C SER A 38 12.10 -5.94 3.98
N LEU A 39 11.76 -6.16 2.72
CA LEU A 39 11.45 -7.48 2.16
C LEU A 39 12.45 -7.83 1.05
N VAL A 40 12.80 -9.10 0.96
CA VAL A 40 13.67 -9.64 -0.10
C VAL A 40 13.11 -10.96 -0.63
N ALA A 41 13.44 -11.32 -1.86
CA ALA A 41 13.14 -12.65 -2.38
C ALA A 41 13.85 -13.72 -1.56
N ASP A 42 13.18 -14.85 -1.30
CA ASP A 42 13.78 -15.99 -0.63
C ASP A 42 14.19 -17.08 -1.65
N GLU A 43 15.38 -17.66 -1.46
CA GLU A 43 15.92 -18.69 -2.36
C GLU A 43 15.08 -19.97 -2.40
N ALA A 44 14.38 -20.30 -1.31
CA ALA A 44 13.50 -21.44 -1.24
C ALA A 44 12.06 -21.12 -1.72
N GLY A 45 11.88 -19.99 -2.39
CA GLY A 45 10.60 -19.42 -2.81
C GLY A 45 9.93 -18.66 -1.67
N GLY A 46 9.17 -17.63 -2.03
CA GLY A 46 8.52 -16.74 -1.06
C GLY A 46 9.17 -15.37 -0.98
N ILE A 47 8.73 -14.61 0.01
CA ILE A 47 9.32 -13.32 0.41
C ILE A 47 9.83 -13.46 1.84
N ARG A 48 11.07 -13.05 2.10
CA ARG A 48 11.69 -13.05 3.43
C ARG A 48 11.78 -11.64 3.99
N VAL A 49 11.53 -11.51 5.29
CA VAL A 49 11.71 -10.26 6.04
C VAL A 49 13.20 -10.03 6.28
N GLN A 50 13.78 -9.05 5.60
CA GLN A 50 15.18 -8.65 5.77
C GLN A 50 15.37 -7.79 7.03
N ALA A 51 14.46 -6.84 7.26
CA ALA A 51 14.48 -5.99 8.44
C ALA A 51 13.05 -5.57 8.82
N VAL A 52 12.89 -5.22 10.10
CA VAL A 52 11.66 -4.67 10.67
C VAL A 52 12.04 -3.37 11.35
N ASP A 53 11.35 -2.28 11.02
CA ASP A 53 11.52 -1.04 11.76
C ASP A 53 11.06 -1.26 13.20
N ARG A 54 11.96 -0.94 14.15
CA ARG A 54 11.74 -1.06 15.59
C ARG A 54 10.59 -0.19 16.10
N HIS A 55 10.19 0.83 15.35
CA HIS A 55 9.10 1.74 15.71
C HIS A 55 7.77 1.39 15.04
N SER A 56 7.76 0.44 14.09
CA SER A 56 6.53 0.03 13.41
C SER A 56 5.59 -0.75 14.32
N VAL A 57 4.29 -0.66 14.07
CA VAL A 57 3.25 -1.50 14.71
C VAL A 57 3.50 -3.01 14.54
N ASN A 58 4.21 -3.43 13.49
CA ASN A 58 4.52 -4.84 13.24
C ASN A 58 5.73 -5.33 14.05
N ALA A 59 6.47 -4.42 14.71
CA ALA A 59 7.60 -4.77 15.56
C ALA A 59 7.18 -5.71 16.70
N GLY A 60 7.95 -6.78 16.89
CA GLY A 60 7.69 -7.79 17.91
C GLY A 60 6.63 -8.85 17.53
N THR A 61 5.87 -8.64 16.46
CA THR A 61 4.95 -9.64 15.90
C THR A 61 5.58 -10.36 14.72
N ILE A 62 6.18 -9.61 13.80
CA ILE A 62 6.94 -10.11 12.66
C ILE A 62 8.43 -10.00 13.00
N ALA A 63 9.19 -11.05 12.72
CA ALA A 63 10.61 -11.10 12.98
C ALA A 63 11.43 -11.06 11.68
N ARG A 64 12.65 -10.52 11.77
CA ARG A 64 13.65 -10.69 10.73
C ARG A 64 13.89 -12.18 10.49
N GLY A 65 13.91 -12.58 9.23
CA GLY A 65 14.09 -13.97 8.81
C GLY A 65 12.77 -14.73 8.64
N ASP A 66 11.64 -14.20 9.10
CA ASP A 66 10.33 -14.77 8.79
C ASP A 66 10.14 -14.83 7.27
N ARG A 67 9.64 -15.96 6.79
CA ARG A 67 9.37 -16.20 5.38
C ARG A 67 7.87 -16.22 5.15
N MET A 68 7.39 -15.26 4.37
CA MET A 68 6.01 -15.14 3.91
C MET A 68 5.82 -15.99 2.67
N VAL A 69 4.75 -16.80 2.68
CA VAL A 69 4.39 -17.70 1.57
C VAL A 69 3.11 -17.27 0.87
N ALA A 70 2.24 -16.54 1.57
CA ALA A 70 1.02 -15.97 1.00
C ALA A 70 0.55 -14.75 1.78
N PHE A 71 -0.31 -13.97 1.14
CA PHE A 71 -1.05 -12.86 1.72
C PHE A 71 -2.54 -13.11 1.58
N HIS A 72 -3.27 -13.00 2.69
CA HIS A 72 -4.72 -13.14 2.72
C HIS A 72 -5.35 -11.75 2.70
N THR A 73 -6.24 -11.54 1.75
CA THR A 73 -7.03 -10.33 1.56
C THR A 73 -8.53 -10.68 1.63
N PRO A 74 -9.42 -9.70 1.82
CA PRO A 74 -10.86 -9.94 1.73
C PRO A 74 -11.31 -10.55 0.40
N ASP A 75 -10.58 -10.26 -0.68
CA ASP A 75 -10.90 -10.69 -2.05
C ASP A 75 -10.19 -11.98 -2.47
N GLY A 76 -9.49 -12.63 -1.54
CA GLY A 76 -8.80 -13.91 -1.74
C GLY A 76 -7.34 -13.91 -1.34
N VAL A 77 -6.62 -14.93 -1.82
CA VAL A 77 -5.21 -15.16 -1.47
C VAL A 77 -4.31 -14.72 -2.62
N VAL A 78 -3.24 -13.98 -2.29
CA VAL A 78 -2.16 -13.61 -3.19
C VAL A 78 -0.92 -14.39 -2.75
N ALA A 79 -0.32 -15.18 -3.64
CA ALA A 79 0.91 -15.90 -3.32
C ALA A 79 2.07 -14.91 -3.13
N ALA A 80 2.92 -15.12 -2.12
CA ALA A 80 4.06 -14.24 -1.86
C ALA A 80 5.21 -14.54 -2.83
N GLN A 81 5.06 -14.12 -4.08
CA GLN A 81 6.07 -14.34 -5.13
C GLN A 81 7.09 -13.20 -5.14
N ASP A 82 8.31 -13.49 -5.58
CA ASP A 82 9.38 -12.51 -5.80
C ASP A 82 8.97 -11.38 -6.75
N LEU A 83 8.11 -11.67 -7.73
CA LEU A 83 7.52 -10.66 -8.62
C LEU A 83 6.84 -9.50 -7.87
N LEU A 84 6.30 -9.73 -6.67
CA LEU A 84 5.65 -8.67 -5.90
C LEU A 84 6.62 -7.61 -5.36
N LEU A 85 7.93 -7.90 -5.39
CA LEU A 85 9.00 -6.98 -4.97
C LEU A 85 9.55 -6.15 -6.13
N ILE A 86 9.04 -6.33 -7.35
CA ILE A 86 9.45 -5.52 -8.51
C ILE A 86 8.91 -4.11 -8.35
N GLU A 87 9.80 -3.12 -8.40
CA GLU A 87 9.43 -1.69 -8.35
C GLU A 87 8.95 -1.17 -9.72
N GLU A 88 9.61 -1.58 -10.80
CA GLU A 88 9.34 -1.14 -12.17
C GLU A 88 8.70 -2.29 -12.98
N PRO A 89 7.36 -2.29 -13.20
CA PRO A 89 6.67 -3.41 -13.83
C PRO A 89 6.87 -3.51 -15.35
N ASP A 90 7.62 -2.60 -15.97
CA ASP A 90 7.95 -2.61 -17.40
C ASP A 90 8.96 -3.72 -17.77
N VAL A 91 9.62 -4.32 -16.77
CA VAL A 91 10.48 -5.50 -16.95
C VAL A 91 9.68 -6.80 -17.16
N LEU A 92 8.35 -6.78 -16.98
CA LEU A 92 7.50 -7.95 -17.11
C LEU A 92 7.35 -8.36 -18.59
N PRO A 93 7.31 -9.67 -18.88
CA PRO A 93 7.48 -10.19 -20.25
C PRO A 93 6.29 -9.90 -21.17
N ASP A 94 5.09 -9.74 -20.63
CA ASP A 94 3.88 -9.53 -21.40
C ASP A 94 2.79 -8.76 -20.62
N THR A 95 1.76 -8.33 -21.37
CA THR A 95 0.61 -7.58 -20.83
C THR A 95 -0.18 -8.36 -19.79
N GLN A 96 -0.25 -9.68 -19.88
CA GLN A 96 -1.03 -10.49 -18.93
C GLN A 96 -0.31 -10.53 -17.57
N ALA A 97 1.01 -10.74 -17.56
CA ALA A 97 1.84 -10.67 -16.37
C ALA A 97 1.75 -9.27 -15.72
N TYR A 98 1.83 -8.22 -16.54
CA TYR A 98 1.68 -6.84 -16.09
C TYR A 98 0.33 -6.57 -15.42
N MET A 99 -0.78 -6.97 -16.06
CA MET A 99 -2.12 -6.77 -15.51
C MET A 99 -2.36 -7.61 -14.24
N GLY A 100 -1.80 -8.82 -14.19
CA GLY A 100 -1.83 -9.67 -12.99
C GLY A 100 -1.10 -9.01 -11.82
N PHE A 101 0.12 -8.52 -12.06
CA PHE A 101 0.91 -7.79 -11.07
C PHE A 101 0.16 -6.56 -10.55
N LEU A 102 -0.40 -5.71 -11.42
CA LEU A 102 -1.16 -4.54 -10.99
C LEU A 102 -2.40 -4.91 -10.16
N SER A 103 -3.10 -5.97 -10.54
CA SER A 103 -4.24 -6.48 -9.78
C SER A 103 -3.82 -6.94 -8.38
N ASP A 104 -2.71 -7.67 -8.28
CA ASP A 104 -2.16 -8.14 -7.00
C ASP A 104 -1.72 -6.97 -6.11
N GLN A 105 -0.96 -6.02 -6.66
CA GLN A 105 -0.54 -4.81 -5.95
C GLN A 105 -1.74 -4.01 -5.45
N GLN A 106 -2.78 -3.84 -6.28
CA GLN A 106 -4.00 -3.13 -5.88
C GLN A 106 -4.73 -3.85 -4.74
N ARG A 107 -4.83 -5.19 -4.78
CA ARG A 107 -5.45 -5.99 -3.70
C ARG A 107 -4.68 -5.90 -2.40
N LEU A 108 -3.35 -6.05 -2.46
CA LEU A 108 -2.47 -5.95 -1.31
C LEU A 108 -2.54 -4.55 -0.69
N HIS A 109 -2.43 -3.50 -1.50
CA HIS A 109 -2.52 -2.12 -1.05
C HIS A 109 -3.87 -1.83 -0.39
N SER A 110 -4.98 -2.22 -1.03
CA SER A 110 -6.33 -1.99 -0.50
C SER A 110 -6.55 -2.74 0.82
N ALA A 111 -6.05 -3.97 0.93
CA ALA A 111 -6.14 -4.75 2.16
C ALA A 111 -5.29 -4.16 3.30
N LEU A 112 -4.07 -3.69 2.99
CA LEU A 112 -3.18 -3.04 3.96
C LEU A 112 -3.79 -1.73 4.48
N ALA A 113 -4.24 -0.86 3.56
CA ALA A 113 -4.88 0.41 3.89
C ALA A 113 -6.16 0.22 4.73
N ALA A 114 -6.88 -0.89 4.54
CA ALA A 114 -8.05 -1.23 5.32
C ALA A 114 -7.76 -1.97 6.64
N GLY A 115 -6.48 -2.24 6.97
CA GLY A 115 -6.08 -3.03 8.14
C GLY A 115 -6.56 -4.48 8.10
N ARG A 116 -6.77 -5.02 6.90
CA ARG A 116 -7.34 -6.36 6.65
C ARG A 116 -6.38 -7.31 5.93
N LEU A 117 -5.11 -6.94 5.81
CA LEU A 117 -4.07 -7.80 5.25
C LEU A 117 -3.53 -8.75 6.32
N GLN A 118 -3.35 -10.02 5.96
CA GLN A 118 -2.66 -11.00 6.81
C GLN A 118 -1.54 -11.69 6.01
N ALA A 119 -0.36 -11.85 6.60
CA ALA A 119 0.71 -12.65 6.03
C ALA A 119 0.64 -14.07 6.58
N GLU A 120 0.69 -15.06 5.70
CA GLU A 120 0.92 -16.46 6.05
C GLU A 120 2.42 -16.74 5.98
N LEU A 121 2.96 -17.21 7.09
CA LEU A 121 4.36 -17.58 7.23
C LEU A 121 4.59 -19.05 6.86
N ALA A 122 5.82 -19.39 6.53
CA ALA A 122 6.22 -20.75 6.18
C ALA A 122 6.03 -21.77 7.31
N ASP A 123 5.92 -21.32 8.57
CA ASP A 123 5.58 -22.16 9.72
C ASP A 123 4.08 -22.37 9.91
N GLY A 124 3.25 -21.83 9.00
CA GLY A 124 1.79 -21.93 9.00
C GLY A 124 1.09 -20.87 9.85
N ARG A 125 1.82 -20.00 10.58
CA ARG A 125 1.20 -18.89 11.31
C ARG A 125 0.61 -17.89 10.33
N ARG A 126 -0.51 -17.29 10.71
CA ARG A 126 -1.10 -16.13 10.04
C ARG A 126 -1.05 -14.94 10.97
N LEU A 127 -0.38 -13.89 10.52
CA LEU A 127 -0.18 -12.67 11.29
C LEU A 127 -0.82 -11.49 10.57
N PRO A 128 -1.52 -10.60 11.29
CA PRO A 128 -1.98 -9.36 10.70
C PRO A 128 -0.78 -8.53 10.25
N LEU A 129 -0.88 -7.91 9.09
CA LEU A 129 0.11 -6.97 8.57
C LEU A 129 -0.55 -5.60 8.50
N LEU A 130 -0.10 -4.70 9.37
CA LEU A 130 -0.71 -3.39 9.55
C LEU A 130 0.16 -2.33 8.89
N GLY A 131 -0.48 -1.37 8.23
CA GLY A 131 0.20 -0.23 7.61
C GLY A 131 0.08 1.01 8.48
N GLU A 132 1.14 1.79 8.56
CA GLU A 132 1.16 3.08 9.22
C GLU A 132 1.22 4.20 8.18
N LEU A 133 0.73 5.38 8.55
CA LEU A 133 0.99 6.57 7.75
C LEU A 133 2.45 6.99 7.98
N PRO A 134 3.20 7.33 6.92
CA PRO A 134 4.54 7.87 7.07
C PRO A 134 4.47 9.13 7.92
N THR A 135 5.26 9.13 9.01
CA THR A 135 5.39 10.26 9.93
C THR A 135 6.28 11.37 9.39
#